data_AF-A0A2N0NB74-F1
#
_entry.id   AF-A0A2N0NB74-F1
#
_cell.length_a   1.000
_cell.length_b   1.000
_cell.length_c   1.000
_cell.angle_alpha   90.00
_cell.angle_beta   90.00
_cell.angle_gamma   90.00
#
_symmetry.space_group_name_H-M   'P 1'
#
loop_
_entity.id
_entity.type
_entity.pdbx_description
1 polymer ?
#
loop_
_entity_poly.entity_id
_entity_poly.type
_entity_poly.pdbx_seq_one_letter_code
_entity_poly.pdbx_strand_id
1 'polypeptide(L)'
;RSNPTDVEVNNFISREVVLKRILSRQVSAIDFTKLSETSLEKLVEFSRKGFKIVWSETDSSIVREKIKELDIITEGLEIPSRSGRNIASSLKLQFFS
;
A
#
# COMPACT_ATOMS: atom_id res chain seq x y z
N ARG A 1 -0.68 -14.81 21.53
CA ARG A 1 -0.96 -13.35 21.54
C ARG A 1 -2.46 -13.18 21.29
N SER A 2 -3.14 -12.26 21.96
CA SER A 2 -4.50 -11.89 21.56
C SER A 2 -4.46 -11.11 20.24
N ASN A 3 -5.49 -11.26 19.41
CA ASN A 3 -5.63 -10.47 18.20
C ASN A 3 -6.03 -9.03 18.57
N PRO A 4 -5.46 -8.01 17.91
CA PRO A 4 -5.80 -6.63 18.19
C PRO A 4 -7.20 -6.34 17.67
N THR A 5 -7.93 -5.50 18.39
CA THR A 5 -9.25 -5.04 17.97
C THR A 5 -9.14 -4.09 16.78
N ASP A 6 -10.23 -3.93 16.03
CA ASP A 6 -10.30 -3.00 14.92
C ASP A 6 -10.04 -1.55 15.36
N VAL A 7 -10.51 -1.18 16.55
CA VAL A 7 -10.29 0.17 17.11
C VAL A 7 -8.80 0.40 17.39
N GLU A 8 -8.12 -0.56 18.02
CA GLU A 8 -6.68 -0.46 18.29
C GLU A 8 -5.87 -0.36 16.99
N VAL A 9 -6.18 -1.20 16.00
CA VAL A 9 -5.50 -1.17 14.70
C VAL A 9 -5.78 0.15 13.95
N ASN A 10 -7.01 0.65 13.99
CA ASN A 10 -7.38 1.90 13.31
C ASN A 10 -6.69 3.13 13.92
N ASN A 11 -6.56 3.15 15.25
CA ASN A 11 -5.86 4.20 15.97
C ASN A 11 -4.35 4.14 15.74
N PHE A 12 -3.77 2.93 15.75
CA PHE A 12 -2.35 2.73 15.52
C PHE A 12 -1.94 2.98 14.06
N ILE A 13 -2.72 2.45 13.11
CA ILE A 13 -2.55 2.65 11.66
C ILE A 13 -3.58 3.67 11.19
N SER A 14 -3.33 4.90 11.60
CA SER A 14 -4.07 6.06 11.13
C SER A 14 -3.60 6.47 9.73
N ARG A 15 -4.41 7.29 9.05
CA ARG A 15 -4.06 7.91 7.77
C ARG A 15 -2.71 8.63 7.83
N GLU A 16 -2.48 9.37 8.91
CA GLU A 16 -1.24 10.11 9.11
C GLU A 16 -0.04 9.17 9.26
N VAL A 17 -0.19 8.06 9.98
CA VAL A 17 0.87 7.05 10.13
C VAL A 17 1.20 6.41 8.78
N VAL A 18 0.18 6.09 7.98
CA VAL A 18 0.39 5.52 6.63
C VAL A 18 1.19 6.49 5.76
N LEU A 19 0.78 7.76 5.71
CA LEU A 19 1.48 8.79 4.93
C LEU A 19 2.90 9.08 5.44
N LYS A 20 3.04 9.38 6.74
CA LYS A 20 4.27 9.93 7.32
C LYS A 20 5.27 8.89 7.78
N ARG A 21 4.87 7.62 7.97
CA ARG A 21 5.77 6.56 8.47
C ARG A 21 5.87 5.37 7.53
N ILE A 22 4.76 4.86 7.00
CA ILE A 22 4.79 3.67 6.12
C ILE A 22 5.28 4.07 4.73
N LEU A 23 4.61 5.05 4.11
CA LEU A 23 4.98 5.58 2.80
C LEU A 23 6.19 6.51 2.88
N SER A 24 6.66 6.84 4.09
CA SER A 24 7.80 7.73 4.35
C SER A 24 9.05 7.40 3.52
N ARG A 25 9.30 6.11 3.30
CA ARG A 25 10.45 5.61 2.53
C ARG A 25 10.26 5.77 1.03
N GLN A 26 9.01 5.83 0.57
CA GLN A 26 8.62 6.10 -0.81
C GLN A 26 8.39 7.61 -1.05
N VAL A 27 8.45 8.45 -0.01
CA VAL A 27 8.13 9.90 -0.05
C VAL A 27 8.95 10.68 -1.08
N SER A 28 10.18 10.27 -1.36
CA SER A 28 11.00 10.94 -2.38
C SER A 28 10.40 10.77 -3.78
N ALA A 29 9.71 9.66 -4.03
CA ALA A 29 9.18 9.29 -5.33
C ALA A 29 7.70 9.65 -5.52
N ILE A 30 6.92 9.81 -4.45
CA ILE A 30 5.47 10.03 -4.51
C ILE A 30 5.12 11.52 -4.32
N ASP A 31 4.23 12.05 -5.16
CA ASP A 31 3.62 13.37 -4.99
C ASP A 31 2.31 13.26 -4.19
N PHE A 32 2.40 13.33 -2.86
CA PHE A 32 1.21 13.21 -1.99
C PHE A 32 0.14 14.27 -2.23
N THR A 33 0.49 15.43 -2.81
CA THR A 33 -0.49 16.47 -3.12
C THR A 33 -1.46 16.04 -4.22
N LYS A 34 -1.08 15.03 -5.01
CA LYS A 34 -1.87 14.45 -6.10
C LYS A 34 -2.40 13.07 -5.79
N LEU A 35 -2.13 12.54 -4.58
CA LEU A 35 -2.64 11.22 -4.21
C LEU A 35 -4.14 11.34 -3.97
N SER A 36 -4.93 10.60 -4.75
CA SER A 36 -6.39 10.65 -4.61
C SER A 36 -6.84 10.09 -3.26
N GLU A 37 -7.96 10.60 -2.77
CA GLU A 37 -8.58 10.17 -1.51
C GLU A 37 -8.78 8.65 -1.50
N THR A 38 -9.35 8.11 -2.58
CA THR A 38 -9.58 6.67 -2.77
C THR A 38 -8.28 5.85 -2.76
N SER A 39 -7.21 6.35 -3.38
CA SER A 39 -5.92 5.65 -3.34
C SER A 39 -5.33 5.61 -1.94
N LEU A 40 -5.47 6.70 -1.19
CA LEU A 40 -5.03 6.75 0.20
C LEU A 40 -5.88 5.84 1.10
N GLU A 41 -7.20 5.79 0.92
CA GLU A 41 -8.07 4.86 1.64
C GLU A 41 -7.68 3.40 1.40
N LYS A 42 -7.41 3.02 0.15
CA LYS A 42 -6.90 1.68 -0.21
C LYS A 42 -5.58 1.35 0.48
N LEU A 43 -4.64 2.29 0.49
CA LEU A 43 -3.35 2.13 1.17
C LEU A 43 -3.50 1.98 2.69
N VAL A 44 -4.43 2.73 3.29
CA VAL A 44 -4.76 2.62 4.72
C VAL A 44 -5.39 1.26 5.02
N GLU A 45 -6.36 0.82 4.23
CA GLU A 45 -7.00 -0.49 4.39
C GLU A 45 -6.00 -1.64 4.26
N PHE A 46 -5.18 -1.61 3.20
CA PHE A 46 -4.13 -2.59 2.96
C PHE A 46 -3.17 -2.66 4.17
N SER A 47 -2.73 -1.51 4.67
CA SER A 47 -1.81 -1.43 5.82
C SER A 47 -2.44 -2.03 7.10
N ARG A 48 -3.72 -1.75 7.35
CA ARG A 48 -4.45 -2.28 8.52
C ARG A 48 -4.64 -3.79 8.45
N LYS A 49 -5.05 -4.32 7.29
CA LYS A 49 -5.23 -5.76 7.08
C LYS A 49 -3.89 -6.49 7.13
N GLY A 50 -2.86 -5.95 6.48
CA GLY A 50 -1.51 -6.50 6.52
C GLY A 50 -0.93 -6.56 7.93
N PHE A 51 -1.14 -5.52 8.75
CA PHE A 51 -0.72 -5.53 10.15
C PHE A 51 -1.38 -6.64 10.96
N LYS A 52 -2.70 -6.84 10.81
CA LYS A 52 -3.41 -7.92 11.50
C LYS A 52 -2.86 -9.30 11.13
N ILE A 53 -2.56 -9.52 9.85
CA ILE A 53 -1.94 -10.76 9.37
C ILE A 53 -0.61 -10.99 10.08
N VAL A 54 0.31 -10.04 10.00
CA VAL A 54 1.66 -10.14 10.61
C VAL A 54 1.61 -10.22 12.14
N TRP A 55 0.58 -9.66 12.77
CA TRP A 55 0.39 -9.79 14.21
C TRP A 55 -0.05 -11.20 14.62
N SER A 56 -1.00 -11.76 13.86
CA SER A 56 -1.63 -13.05 14.16
C SER A 56 -0.80 -14.25 13.71
N GLU A 57 0.03 -14.09 12.69
CA GLU A 57 0.78 -15.16 12.05
C GLU A 57 2.28 -14.89 12.14
N THR A 58 3.05 -15.94 12.46
CA THR A 58 4.51 -15.88 12.56
C THR A 58 5.20 -16.66 11.45
N ASP A 59 4.50 -17.59 10.81
CA ASP A 59 5.05 -18.32 9.67
C ASP A 59 5.14 -17.40 8.45
N SER A 60 6.37 -17.20 7.96
CA SER A 60 6.63 -16.26 6.86
C SER A 60 6.00 -16.69 5.53
N SER A 61 5.81 -17.99 5.30
CA SER A 61 5.14 -18.50 4.09
C SER A 61 3.66 -18.18 4.12
N ILE A 62 2.99 -18.43 5.25
CA ILE A 62 1.57 -18.14 5.45
C ILE A 62 1.31 -16.64 5.43
N VAL A 63 2.16 -15.83 6.08
CA VAL A 63 2.07 -14.36 6.00
C VAL A 63 2.14 -13.91 4.54
N ARG A 64 3.09 -14.45 3.76
CA ARG A 64 3.25 -14.06 2.36
C ARG A 64 2.03 -14.40 1.53
N GLU A 65 1.45 -15.57 1.71
CA GLU A 65 0.23 -15.98 0.99
C GLU A 65 -0.95 -15.08 1.33
N LYS A 66 -1.22 -14.86 2.63
CA LYS A 66 -2.31 -13.98 3.08
C LYS A 66 -2.11 -12.53 2.65
N ILE A 67 -0.88 -12.04 2.59
CA ILE A 67 -0.59 -10.68 2.10
C ILE A 67 -0.87 -10.57 0.60
N LYS A 68 -0.54 -11.58 -0.21
CA LYS A 68 -0.86 -11.58 -1.65
C LYS A 68 -2.35 -11.52 -1.92
N GLU A 69 -3.17 -12.15 -1.07
CA GLU A 69 -4.64 -12.06 -1.19
C GLU A 69 -5.15 -10.62 -1.03
N LEU A 70 -4.36 -9.73 -0.40
CA LEU A 70 -4.71 -8.31 -0.27
C LEU A 70 -4.42 -7.50 -1.54
N ASP A 71 -3.77 -8.05 -2.57
CA ASP A 71 -3.44 -7.34 -3.80
C ASP A 71 -4.70 -6.74 -4.47
N ILE A 72 -5.85 -7.41 -4.32
CA ILE A 72 -7.15 -6.93 -4.80
C ILE A 72 -7.53 -5.54 -4.24
N ILE A 73 -7.10 -5.20 -3.02
CA ILE A 73 -7.36 -3.87 -2.42
C ILE A 73 -6.64 -2.78 -3.22
N THR A 74 -5.47 -3.12 -3.78
CA THR A 74 -4.64 -2.21 -4.55
C THR A 74 -4.95 -2.21 -6.05
N GLU A 75 -6.00 -2.93 -6.48
CA GLU A 75 -6.44 -2.89 -7.87
C GLU A 75 -6.80 -1.46 -8.28
N GLY A 76 -6.28 -1.01 -9.43
CA GLY A 76 -6.48 0.37 -9.90
C GLY A 76 -5.90 1.44 -8.98
N LEU A 77 -4.94 1.10 -8.11
CA LEU A 77 -4.23 2.07 -7.27
C LEU A 77 -3.36 2.97 -8.14
N GLU A 78 -3.62 4.27 -8.09
CA GLU A 78 -2.83 5.28 -8.79
C GLU A 78 -1.86 5.95 -7.82
N ILE A 79 -0.56 5.73 -8.04
CA ILE A 79 0.51 6.36 -7.25
C ILE A 79 1.16 7.48 -8.08
N PRO A 80 0.91 8.75 -7.75
CA PRO A 80 1.44 9.86 -8.51
C PRO A 80 2.96 10.00 -8.29
N SER A 81 3.72 10.00 -9.38
CA SER A 81 5.18 10.20 -9.34
C SER A 81 5.53 11.68 -9.16
N ARG A 82 6.41 11.97 -8.21
CA ARG A 82 6.96 13.31 -7.95
C ARG A 82 7.86 13.82 -9.07
N SER A 83 8.50 12.91 -9.81
CA SER A 83 9.38 13.29 -10.92
C SER A 83 8.63 13.82 -12.13
N GLY A 84 7.31 13.61 -12.21
CA GLY A 84 6.51 13.87 -13.42
C GLY A 84 6.89 12.99 -14.63
N ARG A 85 7.91 12.13 -14.50
CA ARG A 85 8.34 11.22 -15.56
C ARG A 85 7.38 10.04 -15.61
N ASN A 86 6.56 10.02 -16.64
CA ASN A 86 5.75 8.86 -16.96
C ASN A 86 6.65 7.82 -17.64
N ILE A 87 7.12 6.81 -16.91
CA ILE A 87 7.94 5.75 -17.52
C ILE A 87 7.12 4.98 -18.57
N ALA A 88 5.79 4.90 -18.42
CA ALA A 88 4.94 4.29 -19.43
C ALA A 88 4.93 5.05 -20.76
N SER A 89 5.15 6.37 -20.77
CA SER A 89 5.31 7.10 -22.05
C SER A 89 6.62 6.77 -22.78
N SER A 90 7.56 6.11 -22.12
CA SER A 90 8.81 5.62 -22.73
C SER A 90 8.75 4.13 -23.11
N LEU A 91 7.68 3.41 -22.73
CA LEU A 91 7.46 2.03 -23.15
C LEU A 91 7.00 2.05 -24.61
N LYS A 92 7.95 1.85 -25.54
CA LYS A 92 7.61 1.49 -26.92
C LYS A 92 7.17 0.02 -26.92
N LEU A 93 5.92 -0.24 -27.31
CA LEU A 93 5.47 -1.59 -27.61
C LEU A 93 6.31 -2.10 -28.79
N GLN A 94 7.23 -3.04 -28.53
CA GLN A 94 7.83 -3.82 -29.60
C GLN A 94 6.78 -4.81 -30.07
N PHE A 95 6.09 -4.47 -31.15
CA PHE A 95 5.35 -5.46 -31.92
C PHE A 95 6.38 -6.38 -32.56
N PHE A 96 6.48 -7.61 -32.05
CA PHE A 96 7.17 -8.68 -32.76
C PHE A 96 6.31 -9.03 -33.97
N SER A 97 6.74 -8.58 -35.15
CA SER A 97 6.21 -8.96 -36.46
C SER A 97 6.68 -10.33 -36.87
#